data_AF-A0A963F089-F1
#
_entry.id   AF-A0A963F089-F1
#
_cell.length_a   1.000
_cell.length_b   1.000
_cell.length_c   1.000
_cell.angle_alpha   90.00
_cell.angle_beta   90.00
_cell.angle_gamma   90.00
#
_symmetry.space_group_name_H-M   'P 1'
#
loop_
_entity.id
_entity.type
_entity.pdbx_description
1 polymer ?
#
loop_
_entity_poly.entity_id
_entity_poly.type
_entity_poly.pdbx_seq_one_letter_code
_entity_poly.pdbx_strand_id
1 'polypeptide(L)'
;MRMHTAAVALALLAPLAQAGTLTVKNPQGQPLSPVMVTRTLVQQPEADLSDDGYAPDGVTNTSAAVLTRFTNAAGEVSFADASEPVRYRLRAQGYVDAYVDAAQGEVVLQPMTAEQEIASYPSNVWLSQLDFGGDQALKETFQLNCAFCHQQASPFMRSERTEEQWVSIIERMNTYGARLPTDDHQKVASLLREEYRDLREHPEQVPKPRPWDAYLANYELTEWPIG
;
A
#
# COMPACT_ATOMS: atom_id res chain seq x y z
N MET A 1 -44.10 -60.79 17.11
CA MET A 1 -43.09 -59.83 17.61
C MET A 1 -42.17 -59.43 16.46
N ARG A 2 -42.35 -58.22 15.90
CA ARG A 2 -41.40 -57.62 14.95
C ARG A 2 -40.88 -56.35 15.62
N MET A 3 -39.62 -56.37 16.03
CA MET A 3 -38.94 -55.21 16.61
C MET A 3 -38.58 -54.25 15.47
N HIS A 4 -39.17 -53.05 15.49
CA HIS A 4 -38.72 -51.94 14.65
C HIS A 4 -37.55 -51.26 15.36
N THR A 5 -36.35 -51.44 14.81
CA THR A 5 -35.15 -50.68 15.18
C THR A 5 -35.31 -49.25 14.68
N ALA A 6 -35.53 -48.31 15.59
CA ALA A 6 -35.49 -46.89 15.31
C ALA A 6 -34.02 -46.45 15.18
N ALA A 7 -33.61 -46.05 13.98
CA ALA A 7 -32.31 -45.43 13.75
C ALA A 7 -32.33 -43.99 14.28
N VAL A 8 -31.56 -43.72 15.33
CA VAL A 8 -31.31 -42.37 15.84
C VAL A 8 -30.26 -41.72 14.95
N ALA A 9 -30.67 -40.75 14.14
CA ALA A 9 -29.76 -39.91 13.36
C ALA A 9 -29.13 -38.86 14.28
N LEU A 10 -27.83 -39.01 14.56
CA LEU A 10 -27.05 -38.05 15.33
C LEU A 10 -26.65 -36.91 14.38
N ALA A 11 -27.37 -35.78 14.45
CA ALA A 11 -27.02 -34.58 13.71
C ALA A 11 -25.74 -33.96 14.31
N LEU A 12 -24.63 -34.08 13.59
CA LEU A 12 -23.37 -33.39 13.89
C LEU A 12 -23.60 -31.87 13.70
N LEU A 13 -23.82 -31.16 14.79
CA LEU A 13 -23.75 -29.70 14.84
C LEU A 13 -22.28 -29.30 14.67
N ALA A 14 -21.88 -29.02 13.44
CA ALA A 14 -20.60 -28.34 13.18
C ALA A 14 -20.68 -26.93 13.79
N PRO A 15 -19.69 -26.47 14.57
CA PRO A 15 -19.64 -25.10 15.04
C PRO A 15 -19.59 -24.17 13.81
N LEU A 16 -20.57 -23.28 13.70
CA LEU A 16 -20.52 -22.19 12.72
C LEU A 16 -19.34 -21.30 13.12
N ALA A 17 -18.25 -21.34 12.35
CA ALA A 17 -17.18 -20.37 12.48
C ALA A 17 -17.79 -18.97 12.32
N GLN A 18 -17.77 -18.19 13.40
CA GLN A 18 -18.47 -16.92 13.46
C GLN A 18 -17.52 -15.84 12.96
N ALA A 19 -17.58 -15.53 11.67
CA ALA A 19 -16.72 -14.52 11.06
C ALA A 19 -16.86 -13.17 11.79
N GLY A 20 -15.74 -12.67 12.32
CA GLY A 20 -15.66 -11.31 12.84
C GLY A 20 -16.04 -10.31 11.75
N THR A 21 -16.94 -9.38 12.08
CA THR A 21 -17.32 -8.26 11.20
C THR A 21 -16.89 -6.94 11.83
N LEU A 22 -16.14 -6.17 11.05
CA LEU A 22 -15.68 -4.83 11.39
C LEU A 22 -16.55 -3.80 10.66
N THR A 23 -17.05 -2.81 11.37
CA THR A 23 -17.77 -1.67 10.79
C THR A 23 -16.91 -0.42 10.90
N VAL A 24 -16.67 0.24 9.77
CA VAL A 24 -15.83 1.44 9.69
C VAL A 24 -16.70 2.67 9.43
N LYS A 25 -16.47 3.71 10.22
CA LYS A 25 -17.24 4.97 10.16
C LYS A 25 -16.33 6.19 10.13
N ASN A 26 -16.88 7.32 9.70
CA ASN A 26 -16.29 8.64 9.91
C ASN A 26 -16.69 9.22 11.29
N PRO A 27 -16.12 10.36 11.73
CA PRO A 27 -16.46 10.97 13.02
C PRO A 27 -17.93 11.42 13.17
N GLN A 28 -18.66 11.54 12.06
CA GLN A 28 -20.09 11.86 12.02
C GLN A 28 -20.96 10.60 12.19
N GLY A 29 -20.34 9.42 12.36
CA GLY A 29 -21.03 8.14 12.51
C GLY A 29 -21.56 7.54 11.19
N GLN A 30 -21.20 8.13 10.05
CA GLN A 30 -21.60 7.61 8.74
C GLN A 30 -20.69 6.44 8.32
N PRO A 31 -21.24 5.40 7.68
CA PRO A 31 -20.45 4.35 7.08
C PRO A 31 -19.36 4.86 6.13
N LEU A 32 -18.17 4.27 6.18
CA LEU A 32 -17.06 4.64 5.31
C LEU A 32 -16.75 3.53 4.30
N SER A 33 -16.78 3.86 3.01
CA SER A 33 -16.52 2.93 1.91
C SER A 33 -15.94 3.64 0.67
N PRO A 34 -14.99 3.02 -0.06
CA PRO A 34 -14.28 1.80 0.32
C PRO A 34 -13.15 2.09 1.32
N VAL A 35 -13.03 1.24 2.34
CA VAL A 35 -11.88 1.19 3.26
C VAL A 35 -11.15 -0.12 2.99
N MET A 36 -9.88 -0.04 2.63
CA MET A 36 -8.99 -1.19 2.50
C MET A 36 -8.64 -1.70 3.89
N VAL A 37 -8.92 -2.97 4.16
CA VAL A 37 -8.59 -3.63 5.43
C VAL A 37 -7.65 -4.79 5.13
N THR A 38 -6.41 -4.65 5.58
CA THR A 38 -5.33 -5.61 5.35
C THR A 38 -5.00 -6.34 6.64
N ARG A 39 -5.09 -7.67 6.61
CA ARG A 39 -4.76 -8.60 7.69
C ARG A 39 -3.36 -9.17 7.50
N THR A 40 -2.51 -9.01 8.50
CA THR A 40 -1.13 -9.53 8.52
C THR A 40 -0.89 -10.31 9.81
N LEU A 41 -0.14 -11.41 9.76
CA LEU A 41 0.30 -12.11 10.99
C LEU A 41 1.18 -11.18 11.83
N VAL A 42 0.97 -11.18 13.14
CA VAL A 42 1.82 -10.41 14.07
C VAL A 42 3.24 -10.96 14.06
N GLN A 43 3.38 -12.28 14.04
CA GLN A 43 4.66 -12.97 13.92
C GLN A 43 4.81 -13.48 12.49
N GLN A 44 5.72 -12.85 11.75
CA GLN A 44 6.09 -13.33 10.42
C GLN A 44 7.06 -14.51 10.56
N PRO A 45 7.01 -15.50 9.64
CA PRO A 45 8.05 -16.51 9.53
C PRO A 45 9.42 -15.83 9.40
N GLU A 46 10.43 -16.39 10.06
CA GLU A 46 11.80 -15.91 9.91
C GLU A 46 12.29 -16.25 8.50
N ALA A 47 12.79 -15.24 7.78
CA ALA A 47 13.41 -15.43 6.48
C ALA A 47 14.89 -15.81 6.68
N ASP A 48 15.32 -16.91 6.04
CA ASP A 48 16.75 -17.18 5.89
C ASP A 48 17.29 -16.24 4.81
N LEU A 49 18.12 -15.28 5.23
CA LEU A 49 18.72 -14.27 4.35
C LEU A 49 20.26 -14.42 4.30
N SER A 50 20.76 -15.63 4.58
CA SER A 50 22.20 -15.89 4.73
C SER A 50 23.00 -15.83 3.42
N ASP A 51 22.34 -15.73 2.25
CA ASP A 51 22.96 -15.57 0.93
C ASP A 51 22.76 -14.15 0.39
N ASP A 52 23.61 -13.20 0.82
CA ASP A 52 23.58 -11.79 0.39
C ASP A 52 22.20 -11.11 0.48
N GLY A 53 21.40 -11.49 1.48
CA GLY A 53 20.04 -10.97 1.66
C GLY A 53 18.94 -11.79 0.98
N TYR A 54 19.27 -12.99 0.49
CA TYR A 54 18.36 -13.98 -0.07
C TYR A 54 18.50 -15.32 0.66
N ALA A 55 17.52 -16.21 0.45
CA ALA A 55 17.65 -17.58 0.92
C ALA A 55 18.66 -18.35 0.07
N PRO A 56 19.47 -19.23 0.70
CA PRO A 56 20.40 -20.07 -0.02
C PRO A 56 19.70 -20.96 -1.06
N ASP A 57 20.43 -21.27 -2.13
CA ASP A 57 19.95 -22.21 -3.15
C ASP A 57 19.49 -23.54 -2.53
N GLY A 58 18.32 -24.02 -2.96
CA GLY A 58 17.71 -25.25 -2.47
C GLY A 58 17.01 -25.17 -1.10
N VAL A 59 16.99 -24.01 -0.44
CA VAL A 59 16.26 -23.81 0.84
C VAL A 59 14.82 -23.39 0.59
N THR A 60 13.87 -24.06 1.25
CA THR A 60 12.44 -23.68 1.18
C THR A 60 12.14 -22.58 2.18
N ASN A 61 11.69 -21.43 1.69
CA ASN A 61 11.17 -20.35 2.52
C ASN A 61 9.68 -20.49 2.78
N THR A 62 9.23 -20.01 3.95
CA THR A 62 7.81 -19.86 4.27
C THR A 62 7.46 -18.39 4.23
N SER A 63 6.43 -18.03 3.47
CA SER A 63 5.87 -16.68 3.46
C SER A 63 4.49 -16.71 4.10
N ALA A 64 4.23 -15.79 5.03
CA ALA A 64 2.90 -15.64 5.60
C ALA A 64 2.05 -14.77 4.68
N ALA A 65 0.95 -15.33 4.20
CA ALA A 65 0.03 -14.62 3.33
C ALA A 65 -0.58 -13.40 4.04
N VAL A 66 -0.66 -12.29 3.30
CA VAL A 66 -1.38 -11.08 3.68
C VAL A 66 -2.71 -11.08 2.96
N LEU A 67 -3.80 -10.84 3.70
CA LEU A 67 -5.15 -10.86 3.15
C LEU A 67 -5.75 -9.47 3.19
N THR A 68 -6.15 -8.93 2.04
CA THR A 68 -6.79 -7.62 1.94
C THR A 68 -8.22 -7.75 1.42
N ARG A 69 -9.16 -7.07 2.09
CA ARG A 69 -10.56 -6.91 1.67
C ARG A 69 -10.95 -5.43 1.77
N PHE A 70 -12.11 -5.06 1.23
CA PHE A 70 -12.63 -3.69 1.30
C PHE A 70 -14.01 -3.64 1.96
N THR A 71 -14.31 -2.54 2.65
CA THR A 71 -15.64 -2.33 3.20
C THR A 71 -16.70 -2.13 2.13
N ASN A 72 -17.87 -2.73 2.34
CA ASN A 72 -19.06 -2.52 1.52
C ASN A 72 -19.69 -1.13 1.74
N ALA A 73 -20.81 -0.83 1.09
CA ALA A 73 -21.52 0.45 1.22
C ALA A 73 -22.05 0.75 2.65
N ALA A 74 -22.21 -0.28 3.49
CA ALA A 74 -22.55 -0.15 4.91
C ALA A 74 -21.31 0.04 5.81
N GLY A 75 -20.11 0.16 5.21
CA GLY A 75 -18.85 0.30 5.93
C GLY A 75 -18.37 -1.00 6.56
N GLU A 76 -18.92 -2.14 6.16
CA GLU A 76 -18.66 -3.43 6.79
C GLU A 76 -17.66 -4.26 5.99
N VAL A 77 -16.78 -4.97 6.70
CA VAL A 77 -15.92 -6.01 6.14
C VAL A 77 -15.82 -7.16 7.15
N SER A 78 -15.86 -8.39 6.65
CA SER A 78 -15.76 -9.58 7.49
C SER A 78 -14.53 -10.38 7.15
N PHE A 79 -13.94 -11.03 8.15
CA PHE A 79 -12.83 -11.98 8.00
C PHE A 79 -13.18 -13.28 8.70
N ALA A 80 -12.72 -14.40 8.16
CA ALA A 80 -12.72 -15.65 8.93
C ALA A 80 -11.76 -15.52 10.12
N ASP A 81 -12.07 -16.24 11.20
CA ASP A 81 -11.22 -16.28 12.39
C ASP A 81 -9.79 -16.68 12.01
N ALA A 82 -8.82 -15.98 12.60
CA ALA A 82 -7.42 -16.30 12.41
C ALA A 82 -7.01 -17.39 13.42
N SER A 83 -6.28 -18.39 12.95
CA SER A 83 -5.69 -19.43 13.80
C SER A 83 -4.49 -18.93 14.61
N GLU A 84 -3.90 -17.80 14.19
CA GLU A 84 -2.74 -17.17 14.79
C GLU A 84 -3.00 -15.68 15.03
N PRO A 85 -2.27 -15.02 15.95
CA PRO A 85 -2.40 -13.59 16.19
C PRO A 85 -2.16 -12.76 14.92
N VAL A 86 -3.11 -11.89 14.61
CA VAL A 86 -3.10 -11.02 13.43
C VAL A 86 -3.29 -9.56 13.83
N ARG A 87 -2.85 -8.66 12.96
CA ARG A 87 -3.17 -7.24 12.99
C ARG A 87 -3.86 -6.83 11.72
N TYR A 88 -4.81 -5.91 11.85
CA TYR A 88 -5.55 -5.31 10.75
C TYR A 88 -5.16 -3.85 10.61
N ARG A 89 -4.80 -3.44 9.39
CA ARG A 89 -4.66 -2.04 9.01
C ARG A 89 -5.85 -1.62 8.19
N LEU A 90 -6.49 -0.53 8.60
CA LEU A 90 -7.57 0.12 7.88
C LEU A 90 -7.01 1.36 7.18
N ARG A 91 -7.26 1.49 5.88
CA ARG A 91 -6.84 2.63 5.07
C ARG A 91 -7.97 3.12 4.18
N ALA A 92 -8.15 4.43 4.10
CA ALA A 92 -9.04 5.08 3.13
C ALA A 92 -8.42 6.38 2.64
N GLN A 93 -8.70 6.76 1.39
CA GLN A 93 -8.24 8.05 0.85
C GLN A 93 -8.82 9.21 1.68
N GLY A 94 -7.96 10.12 2.14
CA GLY A 94 -8.35 11.27 2.98
C GLY A 94 -8.48 10.99 4.48
N TYR A 95 -8.14 9.77 4.94
CA TYR A 95 -8.22 9.40 6.35
C TYR A 95 -6.88 8.83 6.86
N VAL A 96 -6.57 9.12 8.13
CA VAL A 96 -5.41 8.54 8.81
C VAL A 96 -5.61 7.04 8.99
N ASP A 97 -4.60 6.25 8.61
CA ASP A 97 -4.62 4.80 8.79
C ASP A 97 -4.88 4.43 10.27
N ALA A 98 -5.71 3.42 10.51
CA ALA A 98 -5.94 2.87 11.85
C ALA A 98 -5.49 1.41 11.94
N TYR A 99 -5.16 0.96 13.15
CA TYR A 99 -4.71 -0.41 13.41
C TYR A 99 -5.54 -1.02 14.54
N VAL A 100 -5.99 -2.26 14.34
CA VAL A 100 -6.72 -3.05 15.33
C VAL A 100 -6.22 -4.48 15.33
N ASP A 101 -6.31 -5.17 16.46
CA ASP A 101 -5.84 -6.57 16.59
C ASP A 101 -6.98 -7.59 16.40
N ALA A 102 -8.21 -7.13 16.11
CA ALA A 102 -9.36 -8.00 15.83
C ALA A 102 -10.28 -7.39 14.76
N ALA A 103 -10.79 -8.22 13.85
CA ALA A 103 -11.78 -7.81 12.84
C ALA A 103 -13.21 -7.80 13.40
N GLN A 104 -13.42 -7.15 14.54
CA GLN A 104 -14.72 -7.10 15.19
C GLN A 104 -15.00 -5.73 15.80
N GLY A 105 -16.26 -5.32 15.76
CA GLY A 105 -16.71 -4.06 16.36
C GLY A 105 -16.60 -2.87 15.42
N GLU A 106 -16.57 -1.67 16.00
CA GLU A 106 -16.60 -0.41 15.24
C GLU A 106 -15.25 0.33 15.31
N VAL A 107 -14.82 0.87 14.17
CA VAL A 107 -13.62 1.72 14.08
C VAL A 107 -13.98 3.05 13.41
N VAL A 108 -13.61 4.16 14.04
CA VAL A 108 -13.80 5.50 13.49
C VAL A 108 -12.48 6.00 12.91
N LEU A 109 -12.40 6.16 11.59
CA LEU A 109 -11.22 6.75 10.96
C LEU A 109 -11.25 8.27 11.08
N GLN A 110 -10.10 8.86 11.43
CA GLN A 110 -9.96 10.31 11.53
C GLN A 110 -9.61 10.89 10.16
N PRO A 111 -10.25 11.99 9.73
CA PRO A 111 -9.88 12.67 8.50
C PRO A 111 -8.46 13.23 8.62
N MET A 112 -7.73 13.22 7.51
CA MET A 112 -6.45 13.88 7.39
C MET A 112 -6.61 15.40 7.45
N THR A 113 -5.58 16.11 7.92
CA THR A 113 -5.44 17.55 7.63
C THR A 113 -5.19 17.75 6.13
N ALA A 114 -5.40 18.97 5.62
CA ALA A 114 -5.13 19.28 4.21
C ALA A 114 -3.67 18.95 3.80
N GLU A 115 -2.71 19.24 4.67
CA GLU A 115 -1.30 18.90 4.47
C GLU A 115 -1.07 17.39 4.41
N GLN A 116 -1.66 16.64 5.35
CA GLN A 116 -1.58 15.18 5.37
C GLN A 116 -2.23 14.56 4.12
N GLU A 117 -3.37 15.10 3.69
CA GLU A 117 -4.10 14.60 2.52
C GLU A 117 -3.22 14.69 1.27
N ILE A 118 -2.67 15.86 0.96
CA ILE A 118 -1.82 16.04 -0.22
C ILE A 118 -0.53 15.20 -0.08
N ALA A 119 0.10 15.19 1.10
CA ALA A 119 1.29 14.39 1.35
C ALA A 119 1.05 12.88 1.15
N SER A 120 -0.19 12.41 1.35
CA SER A 120 -0.60 11.01 1.17
C SER A 120 -0.78 10.60 -0.30
N TYR A 121 -0.82 11.56 -1.23
CA TYR A 121 -1.08 11.25 -2.63
C TYR A 121 -0.01 10.32 -3.22
N PRO A 122 -0.40 9.36 -4.09
CA PRO A 122 0.51 8.41 -4.70
C PRO A 122 1.66 9.08 -5.45
N SER A 123 2.86 8.49 -5.40
CA SER A 123 4.07 9.10 -5.97
C SER A 123 3.95 9.42 -7.47
N ASN A 124 3.21 8.64 -8.25
CA ASN A 124 3.01 8.91 -9.68
C ASN A 124 2.23 10.21 -9.94
N VAL A 125 1.36 10.62 -9.01
CA VAL A 125 0.65 11.90 -9.09
C VAL A 125 1.63 13.05 -8.92
N TRP A 126 2.53 12.96 -7.94
CA TRP A 126 3.61 13.93 -7.76
C TRP A 126 4.55 13.97 -8.98
N LEU A 127 4.99 12.81 -9.46
CA LEU A 127 5.86 12.72 -10.65
C LEU A 127 5.21 13.35 -11.89
N SER A 128 3.89 13.22 -12.04
CA SER A 128 3.18 13.78 -13.20
C SER A 128 3.31 15.29 -13.33
N GLN A 129 3.51 15.99 -12.19
CA GLN A 129 3.61 17.45 -12.13
C GLN A 129 5.02 17.99 -12.38
N LEU A 130 6.03 17.12 -12.46
CA LEU A 130 7.37 17.55 -12.88
C LEU A 130 7.35 17.80 -14.39
N ASP A 131 7.61 19.02 -14.83
CA ASP A 131 7.54 19.44 -16.24
C ASP A 131 8.91 19.42 -16.94
N PHE A 132 9.99 19.23 -16.18
CA PHE A 132 11.37 19.29 -16.67
C PHE A 132 11.65 20.58 -17.47
N GLY A 133 11.13 21.71 -16.98
CA GLY A 133 11.23 23.01 -17.64
C GLY A 133 10.53 23.07 -19.02
N GLY A 134 9.52 22.23 -19.23
CA GLY A 134 8.81 22.08 -20.52
C GLY A 134 9.53 21.18 -21.54
N ASP A 135 10.64 20.54 -21.15
CA ASP A 135 11.39 19.63 -22.01
C ASP A 135 10.83 18.20 -21.92
N GLN A 136 9.83 17.93 -22.75
CA GLN A 136 9.14 16.65 -22.78
C GLN A 136 10.09 15.47 -23.12
N ALA A 137 11.08 15.68 -23.99
CA ALA A 137 12.03 14.63 -24.37
C ALA A 137 12.97 14.27 -23.21
N LEU A 138 13.39 15.28 -22.44
CA LEU A 138 14.17 15.05 -21.22
C LEU A 138 13.35 14.34 -20.15
N LYS A 139 12.09 14.75 -19.95
CA LYS A 139 11.17 14.08 -19.02
C LYS A 139 10.98 12.61 -19.37
N GLU A 140 10.76 12.29 -20.65
CA GLU A 140 10.65 10.91 -21.13
C GLU A 140 11.94 10.13 -20.91
N THR A 141 13.10 10.73 -21.21
CA THR A 141 14.41 10.13 -20.97
C THR A 141 14.62 9.84 -19.48
N PHE A 142 14.28 10.77 -18.59
CA PHE A 142 14.31 10.56 -17.15
C PHE A 142 13.39 9.42 -16.72
N GLN A 143 12.13 9.42 -17.15
CA GLN A 143 11.15 8.41 -16.76
C GLN A 143 11.56 7.01 -17.23
N LEU A 144 12.03 6.87 -18.48
CA LEU A 144 12.50 5.60 -19.03
C LEU A 144 13.70 5.04 -18.26
N ASN A 145 14.61 5.89 -17.81
CA ASN A 145 15.86 5.46 -17.19
C ASN A 145 15.80 5.36 -15.66
N CYS A 146 14.92 6.11 -15.02
CA CYS A 146 14.84 6.18 -13.56
C CYS A 146 13.58 5.49 -13.00
N ALA A 147 12.44 5.52 -13.69
CA ALA A 147 11.20 4.88 -13.21
C ALA A 147 11.12 3.38 -13.53
N PHE A 148 12.14 2.83 -14.21
CA PHE A 148 12.22 1.42 -14.56
C PHE A 148 12.43 0.49 -13.34
N CYS A 149 13.29 0.88 -12.39
CA CYS A 149 13.64 0.01 -11.26
C CYS A 149 12.69 0.17 -10.08
N HIS A 150 12.21 1.39 -9.82
CA HIS A 150 11.31 1.69 -8.72
C HIS A 150 10.47 2.92 -9.03
N GLN A 151 9.38 3.09 -8.28
CA GLN A 151 8.54 4.27 -8.37
C GLN A 151 9.34 5.54 -8.01
N GLN A 152 9.22 6.58 -8.84
CA GLN A 152 9.80 7.90 -8.58
C GLN A 152 8.84 8.79 -7.77
N ALA A 153 9.36 9.87 -7.18
CA ALA A 153 8.62 10.86 -6.38
C ALA A 153 7.99 10.32 -5.08
N SER A 154 8.57 9.26 -4.49
CA SER A 154 8.17 8.81 -3.15
C SER A 154 8.37 9.91 -2.10
N PRO A 155 7.72 9.86 -0.92
CA PRO A 155 7.93 10.85 0.14
C PRO A 155 9.41 11.10 0.46
N PHE A 156 10.23 10.04 0.46
CA PHE A 156 11.68 10.15 0.66
C PHE A 156 12.40 10.89 -0.49
N MET A 157 12.00 10.66 -1.74
CA MET A 157 12.61 11.30 -2.91
C MET A 157 12.22 12.78 -3.03
N ARG A 158 11.06 13.16 -2.50
CA ARG A 158 10.58 14.53 -2.50
C ARG A 158 11.19 15.42 -1.41
N SER A 159 12.02 14.88 -0.52
CA SER A 159 12.77 15.70 0.44
C SER A 159 13.73 16.66 -0.26
N GLU A 160 13.94 17.84 0.35
CA GLU A 160 14.90 18.85 -0.11
C GLU A 160 16.30 18.25 -0.28
N ARG A 161 16.93 18.56 -1.41
CA ARG A 161 18.28 18.09 -1.77
C ARG A 161 18.99 19.17 -2.59
N THR A 162 20.29 19.32 -2.38
CA THR A 162 21.11 20.18 -3.24
C THR A 162 21.29 19.57 -4.63
N GLU A 163 21.74 20.36 -5.60
CA GLU A 163 22.05 19.85 -6.94
C GLU A 163 23.12 18.77 -6.88
N GLU A 164 24.17 18.96 -6.09
CA GLU A 164 25.27 18.01 -5.94
C GLU A 164 24.78 16.68 -5.35
N GLN A 165 23.84 16.74 -4.40
CA GLN A 165 23.20 15.54 -3.86
C GLN A 165 22.39 14.81 -4.92
N TRP A 166 21.66 15.53 -5.77
CA TRP A 166 20.92 14.92 -6.87
C TRP A 166 21.84 14.29 -7.91
N VAL A 167 22.91 14.97 -8.32
CA VAL A 167 23.93 14.42 -9.24
C VAL A 167 24.53 13.14 -8.66
N SER A 168 24.95 13.16 -7.39
CA SER A 168 25.50 11.98 -6.73
C SER A 168 24.51 10.81 -6.68
N ILE A 169 23.22 11.09 -6.46
CA ILE A 169 22.17 10.06 -6.51
C ILE A 169 22.01 9.49 -7.92
N ILE A 170 21.96 10.34 -8.94
CA ILE A 170 21.82 9.95 -10.35
C ILE A 170 23.00 9.06 -10.77
N GLU A 171 24.23 9.48 -10.49
CA GLU A 171 25.44 8.72 -10.78
C GLU A 171 25.40 7.35 -10.09
N ARG A 172 25.00 7.31 -8.82
CA ARG A 172 24.83 6.06 -8.07
C ARG A 172 23.74 5.17 -8.67
N MET A 173 22.60 5.71 -9.09
CA MET A 173 21.56 4.91 -9.73
C MET A 173 22.03 4.36 -11.07
N ASN A 174 22.88 5.10 -11.79
CA ASN A 174 23.51 4.62 -13.01
C ASN A 174 24.44 3.42 -12.75
N THR A 175 25.13 3.35 -11.61
CA THR A 175 25.92 2.15 -11.24
C THR A 175 25.03 0.95 -10.90
N TYR A 176 23.77 1.17 -10.50
CA TYR A 176 22.75 0.14 -10.29
C TYR A 176 21.93 -0.19 -11.53
N GLY A 177 22.29 0.36 -12.70
CA GLY A 177 21.69 -0.02 -13.99
C GLY A 177 20.71 1.00 -14.57
N ALA A 178 20.45 2.14 -13.91
CA ALA A 178 19.87 3.28 -14.60
C ALA A 178 20.79 3.74 -15.75
N ARG A 179 20.23 4.33 -16.80
CA ARG A 179 21.00 4.74 -17.99
C ARG A 179 20.71 6.18 -18.39
N LEU A 180 20.61 7.08 -17.41
CA LEU A 180 20.47 8.51 -17.71
C LEU A 180 21.78 9.03 -18.33
N PRO A 181 21.77 9.68 -19.52
CA PRO A 181 22.98 10.21 -20.15
C PRO A 181 23.73 11.19 -19.24
N THR A 182 25.06 11.11 -19.22
CA THR A 182 25.90 11.99 -18.37
C THR A 182 25.66 13.47 -18.64
N ASP A 183 25.46 13.84 -19.90
CA ASP A 183 25.19 15.23 -20.31
C ASP A 183 23.88 15.77 -19.71
N ASP A 184 22.94 14.89 -19.33
CA ASP A 184 21.66 15.26 -18.73
C ASP A 184 21.72 15.39 -17.20
N HIS A 185 22.75 14.87 -16.53
CA HIS A 185 22.79 14.75 -15.06
C HIS A 185 22.60 16.09 -14.36
N GLN A 186 23.36 17.11 -14.75
CA GLN A 186 23.27 18.43 -14.12
C GLN A 186 21.92 19.09 -14.38
N LYS A 187 21.40 18.99 -15.61
CA LYS A 187 20.11 19.59 -15.99
C LYS A 187 18.98 18.93 -15.22
N VAL A 188 18.94 17.61 -15.17
CA VAL A 188 17.95 16.85 -14.40
C VAL A 188 18.06 17.16 -12.90
N ALA A 189 19.26 17.22 -12.34
CA ALA A 189 19.45 17.54 -10.92
C ALA A 189 18.89 18.92 -10.54
N SER A 190 19.15 19.93 -11.38
CA SER A 190 18.65 21.29 -11.18
C SER A 190 17.12 21.34 -11.25
N LEU A 191 16.53 20.72 -12.28
CA LEU A 191 15.08 20.65 -12.46
C LEU A 191 14.38 19.89 -11.33
N LEU A 192 14.91 18.74 -10.91
CA LEU A 192 14.34 17.97 -9.79
C LEU A 192 14.35 18.79 -8.49
N ARG A 193 15.44 19.50 -8.20
CA ARG A 193 15.48 20.38 -7.02
C ARG A 193 14.40 21.46 -7.10
N GLU A 194 14.35 22.18 -8.21
CA GLU A 194 13.49 23.34 -8.38
C GLU A 194 12.01 22.97 -8.39
N GLU A 195 11.63 21.97 -9.18
CA GLU A 195 10.24 21.57 -9.33
C GLU A 195 9.71 20.86 -8.08
N TYR A 196 10.52 20.03 -7.40
CA TYR A 196 10.07 19.50 -6.10
C TYR A 196 9.96 20.58 -5.03
N ARG A 197 10.80 21.63 -5.06
CA ARG A 197 10.64 22.77 -4.16
C ARG A 197 9.34 23.51 -4.44
N ASP A 198 9.06 23.81 -5.71
CA ASP A 198 7.81 24.45 -6.12
C ASP A 198 6.59 23.66 -5.63
N LEU A 199 6.56 22.34 -5.87
CA LEU A 199 5.46 21.48 -5.41
C LEU A 199 5.34 21.38 -3.87
N ARG A 200 6.43 21.60 -3.11
CA ARG A 200 6.36 21.64 -1.64
C ARG A 200 5.81 22.98 -1.14
N GLU A 201 6.18 24.07 -1.81
CA GLU A 201 5.70 25.42 -1.49
C GLU A 201 4.26 25.64 -1.98
N HIS A 202 3.84 24.91 -3.01
CA HIS A 202 2.53 24.97 -3.65
C HIS A 202 1.87 23.59 -3.81
N PRO A 203 1.61 22.87 -2.70
CA PRO A 203 1.11 21.49 -2.74
C PRO A 203 -0.27 21.34 -3.41
N GLU A 204 -1.06 22.42 -3.47
CA GLU A 204 -2.36 22.46 -4.15
C GLU A 204 -2.28 22.22 -5.66
N GLN A 205 -1.10 22.37 -6.27
CA GLN A 205 -0.87 22.05 -7.68
C GLN A 205 -0.90 20.54 -7.94
N VAL A 206 -0.66 19.71 -6.91
CA VAL A 206 -0.68 18.25 -7.05
C VAL A 206 -2.14 17.79 -7.24
N PRO A 207 -2.48 17.17 -8.38
CA PRO A 207 -3.87 16.82 -8.67
C PRO A 207 -4.37 15.73 -7.73
N LYS A 208 -5.68 15.73 -7.45
CA LYS A 208 -6.27 14.67 -6.65
C LYS A 208 -6.07 13.30 -7.32
N PRO A 209 -5.70 12.25 -6.57
CA PRO A 209 -5.64 10.91 -7.12
C PRO A 209 -7.02 10.44 -7.55
N ARG A 210 -7.05 9.44 -8.44
CA ARG A 210 -8.29 8.76 -8.79
C ARG A 210 -8.95 8.20 -7.51
N PRO A 211 -10.24 8.46 -7.29
CA PRO A 211 -10.95 7.88 -6.16
C PRO A 211 -11.01 6.36 -6.28
N TRP A 212 -10.98 5.67 -5.15
CA TRP A 212 -11.21 4.23 -5.12
C TRP A 212 -12.65 3.90 -5.51
N ASP A 213 -12.80 2.95 -6.45
CA ASP A 213 -14.09 2.58 -6.99
C ASP A 213 -14.86 1.64 -6.04
N ALA A 214 -16.19 1.78 -6.00
CA ALA A 214 -17.05 0.98 -5.14
C ALA A 214 -17.02 -0.53 -5.44
N TYR A 215 -16.59 -0.94 -6.64
CA TYR A 215 -16.50 -2.36 -6.99
C TYR A 215 -15.49 -3.12 -6.12
N LEU A 216 -14.52 -2.42 -5.52
CA LEU A 216 -13.47 -3.02 -4.68
C LEU A 216 -14.03 -3.78 -3.48
N ALA A 217 -15.25 -3.44 -3.02
CA ALA A 217 -15.97 -4.18 -1.99
C ALA A 217 -16.20 -5.67 -2.33
N ASN A 218 -16.12 -6.03 -3.62
CA ASN A 218 -16.30 -7.41 -4.10
C ASN A 218 -14.97 -8.15 -4.31
N TYR A 219 -13.84 -7.54 -3.95
CA TYR A 219 -12.51 -8.11 -4.17
C TYR A 219 -11.86 -8.55 -2.85
N GLU A 220 -11.17 -9.67 -2.94
CA GLU A 220 -10.22 -10.16 -1.95
C GLU A 220 -8.86 -10.31 -2.64
N LEU A 221 -7.81 -9.86 -1.97
CA LEU A 221 -6.43 -10.00 -2.43
C LEU A 221 -5.66 -10.85 -1.42
N THR A 222 -5.03 -11.91 -1.90
CA THR A 222 -4.08 -12.70 -1.14
C THR A 222 -2.69 -12.43 -1.69
N GLU A 223 -1.86 -11.79 -0.89
CA GLU A 223 -0.49 -11.44 -1.23
C GLU A 223 0.46 -12.40 -0.51
N TRP A 224 1.48 -12.87 -1.21
CA TRP A 224 2.56 -13.68 -0.66
C TRP A 224 3.83 -12.85 -0.71
N PRO A 225 4.20 -12.17 0.39
CA PRO A 225 5.43 -11.38 0.43
C PRO A 225 6.63 -12.25 0.04
N ILE A 226 7.34 -11.86 -0.99
CA ILE A 226 8.61 -12.49 -1.40
C ILE A 226 9.71 -11.58 -0.86
N GLY A 227 10.45 -12.06 0.14
CA GLY A 227 11.51 -11.31 0.82
C GLY A 227 11.52 -11.61 2.31
#